data_AF-A0AAE3NJT5-F1
#
_entry.id   AF-A0AAE3NJT5-F1
#
_cell.length_a   1.000
_cell.length_b   1.000
_cell.length_c   1.000
_cell.angle_alpha   90.00
_cell.angle_beta   90.00
_cell.angle_gamma   90.00
#
_symmetry.space_group_name_H-M   'P 1'
#
loop_
_entity.id
_entity.type
_entity.pdbx_description
1 polymer ?
#
loop_
_entity_poly.entity_id
_entity_poly.type
_entity_poly.pdbx_seq_one_letter_code
_entity_poly.pdbx_strand_id
1 'polypeptide(L)'
;MKHNAIATIFATVVLAIPAIGHAQHLCWIERVVQTDDGVALHFTQNGAFYIAVARHGESAKRDMFIVRDGVAWSQNPNGSPGKATEVVLPIGDKAEAWEMHSSCVLRADRQGDVVGVAAEAHINLPGRASATQTHFFVAE
;
A
#
# COMPACT_ATOMS: atom_id res chain seq x y z
N MET A 1 59.07 27.20 -15.43
CA MET A 1 58.24 26.82 -14.26
C MET A 1 56.89 26.40 -14.79
N LYS A 2 56.57 25.09 -14.75
CA LYS A 2 55.32 24.51 -15.26
C LYS A 2 54.43 24.16 -14.08
N HIS A 3 53.26 24.79 -13.99
CA HIS A 3 52.25 24.47 -12.97
C HIS A 3 51.43 23.27 -13.46
N ASN A 4 51.50 22.17 -12.72
CA ASN A 4 50.60 21.02 -12.87
C ASN A 4 49.26 21.38 -12.21
N ALA A 5 48.21 21.51 -13.01
CA ALA A 5 46.85 21.58 -12.50
C ALA A 5 46.30 20.14 -12.39
N ILE A 6 46.22 19.64 -11.17
CA ILE A 6 45.50 18.39 -10.86
C ILE A 6 44.02 18.78 -10.74
N ALA A 7 43.23 18.41 -11.74
CA ALA A 7 41.78 18.55 -11.69
C ALA A 7 41.20 17.46 -10.77
N THR A 8 40.80 17.84 -9.56
CA THR A 8 40.11 16.94 -8.64
C THR A 8 38.63 16.88 -9.04
N ILE A 9 38.20 15.74 -9.54
CA ILE A 9 36.79 15.44 -9.84
C ILE A 9 36.07 15.30 -8.50
N PHE A 10 35.25 16.29 -8.13
CA PHE A 10 34.28 16.13 -7.04
C PHE A 10 33.17 15.21 -7.54
N ALA A 11 33.16 13.97 -7.05
CA ALA A 11 32.00 13.09 -7.19
C ALA A 11 30.88 13.67 -6.32
N THR A 12 29.92 14.32 -6.94
CA THR A 12 28.65 14.70 -6.31
C THR A 12 27.87 13.41 -6.04
N VAL A 13 28.02 12.87 -4.83
CA VAL A 13 27.09 11.86 -4.31
C VAL A 13 25.76 12.57 -4.16
N VAL A 14 24.87 12.40 -5.13
CA VAL A 14 23.46 12.71 -4.97
C VAL A 14 22.96 11.71 -3.93
N LEU A 15 22.92 12.14 -2.67
CA LEU A 15 22.15 11.48 -1.64
C LEU A 15 20.69 11.51 -2.13
N ALA A 16 20.26 10.41 -2.75
CA ALA A 16 18.85 10.13 -2.90
C ALA A 16 18.29 10.10 -1.48
N ILE A 17 17.66 11.20 -1.07
CA ILE A 17 16.92 11.27 0.18
C ILE A 17 15.90 10.14 0.07
N PRO A 18 15.95 9.12 0.96
CA PRO A 18 14.92 8.10 0.93
C PRO A 18 13.59 8.81 1.16
N ALA A 19 12.68 8.71 0.19
CA ALA A 19 11.29 9.16 0.32
C ALA A 19 10.49 8.34 1.36
N ILE A 20 11.18 7.69 2.30
CA ILE A 20 10.65 6.83 3.36
C ILE A 20 9.90 7.66 4.44
N GLY A 21 10.05 8.98 4.43
CA GLY A 21 9.45 9.87 5.44
C GLY A 21 7.98 10.28 5.22
N HIS A 22 7.39 10.05 4.05
CA HIS A 22 6.04 10.60 3.73
C HIS A 22 4.97 9.56 3.38
N ALA A 23 5.31 8.28 3.28
CA ALA A 23 4.35 7.23 2.94
C ALA A 23 3.59 6.65 4.16
N GLN A 24 3.86 7.14 5.37
CA GLN A 24 3.56 6.45 6.64
C GLN A 24 2.07 6.31 6.98
N HIS A 25 1.15 6.89 6.19
CA HIS A 25 -0.29 6.85 6.45
C HIS A 25 -1.16 6.76 5.20
N LEU A 26 -0.58 6.58 4.00
CA LEU A 26 -1.41 6.48 2.79
C LEU A 26 -2.10 5.12 2.76
N CYS A 27 -3.43 5.11 2.69
CA CYS A 27 -4.24 3.89 2.64
C CYS A 27 -4.13 2.97 3.87
N TRP A 28 -3.76 3.53 5.03
CA TRP A 28 -3.58 2.78 6.27
C TRP A 28 -2.60 1.60 6.14
N ILE A 29 -1.70 1.63 5.15
CA ILE A 29 -0.64 0.63 4.98
C ILE A 29 0.56 1.08 5.80
N GLU A 30 1.05 0.21 6.67
CA GLU A 30 2.32 0.39 7.37
C GLU A 30 3.47 -0.18 6.53
N ARG A 31 3.29 -1.39 5.99
CA ARG A 31 4.28 -2.06 5.14
C ARG A 31 3.64 -3.13 4.27
N VAL A 32 4.40 -3.55 3.27
CA VAL A 32 4.01 -4.54 2.28
C VAL A 32 5.12 -5.58 2.20
N VAL A 33 4.78 -6.86 2.38
CA VAL A 33 5.77 -7.95 2.48
C VAL A 33 5.52 -8.97 1.38
N GLN A 34 6.57 -9.41 0.69
CA GLN A 34 6.42 -10.46 -0.32
C GLN A 34 6.28 -11.83 0.36
N THR A 35 5.31 -12.62 -0.08
CA THR A 35 5.08 -14.00 0.38
C THR A 35 5.05 -14.97 -0.80
N ASP A 36 5.03 -16.27 -0.52
CA ASP A 36 4.92 -17.30 -1.56
C ASP A 36 3.59 -17.21 -2.33
N ASP A 37 2.54 -16.70 -1.68
CA ASP A 37 1.17 -16.61 -2.23
C ASP A 37 0.87 -15.23 -2.84
N GLY A 38 1.79 -14.26 -2.75
CA GLY A 38 1.61 -12.92 -3.29
C GLY A 38 2.21 -11.85 -2.41
N VAL A 39 1.42 -10.82 -2.12
CA VAL A 39 1.86 -9.64 -1.38
C VAL A 39 0.99 -9.43 -0.15
N ALA A 40 1.56 -9.59 1.04
CA ALA A 40 0.89 -9.36 2.31
C ALA A 40 0.81 -7.87 2.64
N LEU A 41 -0.38 -7.43 3.05
CA LEU A 41 -0.63 -6.07 3.51
C LEU A 41 -0.59 -6.02 5.04
N HIS A 42 0.28 -5.18 5.61
CA HIS A 42 0.27 -4.86 7.02
C HIS A 42 -0.24 -3.44 7.22
N PHE A 43 -1.19 -3.29 8.14
CA PHE A 43 -1.92 -2.06 8.33
C PHE A 43 -1.47 -1.33 9.59
N THR A 44 -1.61 0.00 9.57
CA THR A 44 -1.30 0.82 10.74
C THR A 44 -2.18 0.44 11.92
N GLN A 45 -1.66 0.61 13.14
CA GLN A 45 -2.42 0.40 14.37
C GLN A 45 -3.52 1.43 14.62
N ASN A 46 -3.55 2.53 13.85
CA ASN A 46 -4.49 3.61 14.06
C ASN A 46 -5.71 3.47 13.13
N GLY A 47 -6.90 3.38 13.75
CA GLY A 47 -8.17 3.44 13.04
C GLY A 47 -8.87 2.10 12.87
N ALA A 48 -10.08 2.17 12.31
CA ALA A 48 -10.90 1.00 12.02
C ALA A 48 -11.56 1.20 10.65
N PHE A 49 -11.28 0.29 9.72
CA PHE A 49 -11.72 0.39 8.34
C PHE A 49 -12.06 -0.98 7.79
N TYR A 50 -12.72 -1.00 6.64
CA TYR A 50 -13.09 -2.23 5.95
C TYR A 50 -12.19 -2.43 4.73
N ILE A 51 -11.99 -3.69 4.36
CA ILE A 51 -11.33 -4.08 3.12
C ILE A 51 -12.21 -5.09 2.40
N ALA A 52 -12.40 -4.90 1.09
CA ALA A 52 -12.93 -5.90 0.18
C ALA A 52 -11.85 -6.32 -0.81
N VAL A 53 -11.50 -7.60 -0.83
CA VAL A 53 -10.54 -8.16 -1.79
C VAL A 53 -11.30 -8.84 -2.92
N ALA A 54 -11.04 -8.41 -4.15
CA ALA A 54 -11.50 -9.06 -5.36
C ALA A 54 -10.33 -9.79 -6.01
N ARG A 55 -10.47 -11.11 -6.16
CA ARG A 55 -9.46 -11.97 -6.78
C ARG A 55 -9.44 -11.76 -8.29
N HIS A 56 -8.26 -11.81 -8.89
CA HIS A 56 -8.09 -11.74 -10.33
C HIS A 56 -8.86 -12.88 -11.01
N GLY A 57 -9.70 -12.55 -11.99
CA GLY A 57 -10.59 -13.52 -12.65
C GLY A 57 -11.90 -13.83 -11.91
N GLU A 58 -12.08 -13.40 -10.65
CA GLU A 58 -13.30 -13.63 -9.85
C GLU A 58 -13.85 -12.34 -9.21
N SER A 59 -13.96 -11.25 -9.97
CA SER A 59 -14.35 -9.93 -9.45
C SER A 59 -15.73 -9.83 -8.81
N ALA A 60 -16.61 -10.81 -9.06
CA ALA A 60 -17.96 -10.88 -8.48
C ALA A 60 -17.97 -11.37 -7.02
N LYS A 61 -16.93 -12.11 -6.59
CA LYS A 61 -16.76 -12.53 -5.20
C LYS A 61 -15.79 -11.60 -4.51
N ARG A 62 -16.11 -11.21 -3.28
CA ARG A 62 -15.24 -10.36 -2.48
C ARG A 62 -15.06 -10.95 -1.10
N ASP A 63 -13.80 -11.14 -0.72
CA ASP A 63 -13.43 -11.47 0.64
C ASP A 63 -13.48 -10.18 1.46
N MET A 64 -14.32 -10.16 2.49
CA MET A 64 -14.53 -9.00 3.34
C MET A 64 -13.71 -9.11 4.60
N PHE A 65 -13.06 -8.02 4.99
CA PHE A 65 -12.29 -7.90 6.22
C PHE A 65 -12.67 -6.63 6.96
N ILE A 66 -12.57 -6.67 8.28
CA ILE A 66 -12.49 -5.48 9.12
C ILE A 66 -11.10 -5.40 9.73
N VAL A 67 -10.46 -4.25 9.62
CA VAL A 67 -9.15 -3.99 10.22
C VAL A 67 -9.34 -3.14 11.46
N ARG A 68 -8.74 -3.56 12.58
CA ARG A 68 -8.70 -2.81 13.84
C ARG A 68 -7.37 -3.07 14.52
N ASP A 69 -6.75 -2.02 15.04
CA ASP A 69 -5.46 -2.09 15.74
C ASP A 69 -4.38 -2.80 14.90
N GLY A 70 -4.39 -2.55 13.58
CA GLY A 70 -3.47 -3.16 12.61
C GLY A 70 -3.78 -4.62 12.25
N VAL A 71 -4.77 -5.24 12.88
CA VAL A 71 -5.15 -6.64 12.66
C VAL A 71 -6.37 -6.73 11.75
N ALA A 72 -6.24 -7.49 10.67
CA ALA A 72 -7.36 -7.81 9.79
C ALA A 72 -8.11 -9.05 10.29
N TRP A 73 -9.44 -8.94 10.36
CA TRP A 73 -10.35 -10.01 10.73
C TRP A 73 -11.26 -10.30 9.54
N SER A 74 -11.31 -11.55 9.08
CA SER A 74 -12.27 -11.91 8.02
C SER A 74 -13.71 -11.67 8.49
N GLN A 75 -14.64 -11.39 7.59
CA GLN A 75 -16.06 -11.34 7.93
C GLN A 75 -16.72 -12.69 7.64
N ASN A 76 -17.48 -13.17 8.61
CA ASN A 76 -18.38 -14.30 8.41
C ASN A 76 -19.58 -13.86 7.53
N PRO A 77 -20.33 -14.81 6.91
CA PRO A 77 -21.49 -14.48 6.09
C PRO A 77 -22.59 -13.67 6.79
N ASN A 78 -22.64 -13.72 8.13
CA ASN A 78 -23.58 -12.93 8.94
C ASN A 78 -23.06 -11.52 9.29
N GLY A 79 -21.91 -11.12 8.76
CA GLY A 79 -21.26 -9.82 9.01
C GLY A 79 -20.48 -9.72 10.33
N SER A 80 -20.46 -10.78 11.15
CA SER A 80 -19.65 -10.79 12.38
C SER A 80 -18.15 -10.97 12.07
N PRO A 81 -17.25 -10.41 12.90
CA PRO A 81 -15.83 -10.70 12.81
C PRO A 81 -15.57 -12.20 12.95
N GLY A 82 -14.78 -12.72 12.02
CA GLY A 82 -14.29 -14.08 11.94
C GLY A 82 -12.93 -14.19 12.60
N LYS A 83 -12.00 -14.89 11.95
CA LYS A 83 -10.64 -15.09 12.46
C LYS A 83 -9.73 -13.95 12.04
N ALA A 84 -8.74 -13.65 12.88
CA ALA A 84 -7.62 -12.83 12.48
C ALA A 84 -6.88 -13.55 11.33
N THR A 85 -6.69 -12.84 10.23
CA THR A 85 -6.17 -13.38 8.97
C THR A 85 -5.33 -12.32 8.29
N GLU A 86 -4.19 -12.71 7.75
CA GLU A 86 -3.38 -11.82 6.93
C GLU A 86 -4.05 -11.56 5.57
N VAL A 87 -4.05 -10.31 5.13
CA VAL A 87 -4.58 -9.94 3.81
C VAL A 87 -3.47 -10.08 2.79
N VAL A 88 -3.48 -11.19 2.05
CA VAL A 88 -2.53 -11.46 0.98
C VAL A 88 -3.18 -11.24 -0.38
N LEU A 89 -2.52 -10.44 -1.22
CA LEU A 89 -2.90 -10.13 -2.59
C LEU A 89 -1.94 -10.80 -3.58
N PRO A 90 -2.32 -11.94 -4.18
CA PRO A 90 -1.75 -12.42 -5.44
C PRO A 90 -1.65 -11.31 -6.49
N ILE A 91 -0.67 -11.43 -7.39
CA ILE A 91 -0.50 -10.45 -8.47
C ILE A 91 -1.75 -10.38 -9.35
N GLY A 92 -2.22 -9.16 -9.60
CA GLY A 92 -3.45 -8.90 -10.35
C GLY A 92 -4.71 -8.81 -9.47
N ASP A 93 -4.63 -9.18 -8.19
CA ASP A 93 -5.70 -8.96 -7.23
C ASP A 93 -5.85 -7.47 -6.89
N LYS A 94 -7.07 -7.11 -6.48
CA LYS A 94 -7.41 -5.75 -6.06
C LYS A 94 -8.07 -5.78 -4.69
N ALA A 95 -7.66 -4.89 -3.81
CA ALA A 95 -8.39 -4.57 -2.59
C ALA A 95 -8.95 -3.15 -2.65
N GLU A 96 -10.16 -2.97 -2.13
CA GLU A 96 -10.76 -1.67 -1.86
C GLU A 96 -10.82 -1.53 -0.34
N ALA A 97 -10.11 -0.56 0.22
CA ALA A 97 -10.13 -0.22 1.63
C ALA A 97 -10.95 1.06 1.83
N TRP A 98 -11.78 1.15 2.87
CA TRP A 98 -12.54 2.37 3.14
C TRP A 98 -12.91 2.57 4.60
N GLU A 99 -12.99 3.85 4.94
CA GLU A 99 -13.69 4.38 6.10
C GLU A 99 -14.59 5.55 5.66
N MET A 100 -15.43 6.05 6.57
CA MET A 100 -16.51 7.03 6.35
C MET A 100 -16.28 8.11 5.25
N HIS A 101 -15.08 8.69 5.17
CA HIS A 101 -14.76 9.80 4.24
C HIS A 101 -13.54 9.55 3.34
N SER A 102 -12.97 8.36 3.39
CA SER A 102 -11.73 8.06 2.68
C SER A 102 -11.74 6.63 2.19
N SER A 103 -11.28 6.42 0.97
CA SER A 103 -11.11 5.10 0.41
C SER A 103 -9.76 4.98 -0.27
N CYS A 104 -9.36 3.74 -0.48
CA CYS A 104 -8.15 3.41 -1.20
C CYS A 104 -8.39 2.20 -2.08
N VAL A 105 -7.86 2.26 -3.30
CA VAL A 105 -7.75 1.10 -4.18
C VAL A 105 -6.32 0.62 -4.13
N LEU A 106 -6.13 -0.64 -3.76
CA LEU A 106 -4.84 -1.32 -3.66
C LEU A 106 -4.78 -2.40 -4.73
N ARG A 107 -3.69 -2.50 -5.47
CA ARG A 107 -3.47 -3.54 -6.49
C ARG A 107 -2.10 -4.13 -6.33
N ALA A 108 -2.02 -5.44 -6.14
CA ALA A 108 -0.75 -6.15 -6.20
C ALA A 108 -0.29 -6.22 -7.65
N ASP A 109 0.87 -5.65 -7.93
CA ASP A 109 1.37 -5.46 -9.29
C ASP A 109 2.90 -5.61 -9.35
N ARG A 110 3.41 -5.73 -10.57
CA ARG A 110 4.83 -5.80 -10.87
C ARG A 110 5.23 -4.59 -11.72
N GLN A 111 6.20 -3.83 -11.24
CA GLN A 111 6.84 -2.74 -11.99
C GLN A 111 8.27 -3.14 -12.36
N GLY A 112 8.45 -3.59 -13.61
CA GLY A 112 9.72 -4.18 -14.06
C GLY A 112 10.03 -5.46 -13.29
N ASP A 113 11.12 -5.46 -12.54
CA ASP A 113 11.55 -6.61 -11.73
C ASP A 113 11.04 -6.57 -10.29
N VAL A 114 10.34 -5.50 -9.90
CA VAL A 114 9.92 -5.28 -8.53
C VAL A 114 8.44 -5.62 -8.35
N VAL A 115 8.13 -6.38 -7.30
CA VAL A 115 6.77 -6.69 -6.87
C VAL A 115 6.35 -5.74 -5.74
N GLY A 116 5.09 -5.33 -5.74
CA GLY A 116 4.58 -4.42 -4.73
C GLY A 116 3.10 -4.16 -4.86
N VAL A 117 2.64 -3.08 -4.23
CA VAL A 117 1.24 -2.66 -4.23
C VAL A 117 1.13 -1.23 -4.73
N ALA A 118 0.41 -1.05 -5.83
CA ALA A 118 -0.06 0.26 -6.25
C ALA A 118 -1.26 0.66 -5.39
N ALA A 119 -1.16 1.79 -4.71
CA ALA A 119 -2.17 2.33 -3.82
C ALA A 119 -2.67 3.67 -4.35
N GLU A 120 -3.97 3.79 -4.56
CA GLU A 120 -4.64 5.00 -5.03
C GLU A 120 -5.60 5.48 -3.94
N ALA A 121 -5.21 6.54 -3.24
CA ALA A 121 -6.00 7.14 -2.17
C ALA A 121 -7.02 8.13 -2.71
N HIS A 122 -8.25 8.02 -2.25
CA HIS A 122 -9.40 8.85 -2.60
C HIS A 122 -9.93 9.49 -1.32
N ILE A 123 -9.71 10.79 -1.16
CA ILE A 123 -10.10 11.52 0.05
C ILE A 123 -11.28 12.42 -0.29
N ASN A 124 -12.42 12.18 0.38
CA ASN A 124 -13.65 12.94 0.23
C ASN A 124 -14.02 13.62 1.53
N LEU A 125 -13.46 14.81 1.76
CA LEU A 125 -13.79 15.64 2.91
C LEU A 125 -14.93 16.62 2.58
N PRO A 126 -15.95 16.76 3.43
CA PRO A 126 -17.01 17.75 3.23
C PRO A 126 -16.44 19.16 3.04
N GLY A 127 -16.88 19.86 1.99
CA GLY A 127 -16.45 21.23 1.70
C GLY A 127 -15.06 21.39 1.08
N ARG A 128 -14.40 20.29 0.67
CA ARG A 128 -13.14 20.32 -0.11
C ARG A 128 -13.29 19.56 -1.41
N ALA A 129 -12.49 19.93 -2.41
CA ALA A 129 -12.37 19.15 -3.63
C ALA A 129 -11.77 17.77 -3.32
N SER A 130 -12.27 16.74 -3.99
CA SER A 130 -11.71 15.39 -3.89
C SER A 130 -10.26 15.41 -4.36
N ALA A 131 -9.39 14.68 -3.64
CA ALA A 131 -8.00 14.52 -4.00
C ALA A 131 -7.69 13.04 -4.24
N THR A 132 -6.97 12.77 -5.33
CA THR A 132 -6.46 11.44 -5.67
C THR A 132 -4.94 11.46 -5.60
N GLN A 133 -4.35 10.50 -4.88
CA GLN A 133 -2.90 10.31 -4.82
C GLN A 133 -2.55 8.86 -5.08
N THR A 134 -1.63 8.61 -6.00
CA THR A 134 -1.15 7.25 -6.30
C THR A 134 0.27 7.07 -5.80
N HIS A 135 0.53 5.94 -5.14
CA HIS A 135 1.85 5.52 -4.68
C HIS A 135 2.10 4.05 -4.98
N PHE A 136 3.36 3.64 -5.10
CA PHE A 136 3.72 2.23 -5.24
C PHE A 136 4.60 1.83 -4.06
N PHE A 137 4.09 0.91 -3.25
CA PHE A 137 4.81 0.32 -2.13
C PHE A 137 5.56 -0.91 -2.62
N VAL A 138 6.89 -0.84 -2.62
CA VAL A 138 7.74 -2.01 -2.92
C VAL A 138 7.60 -3.01 -1.79
N ALA A 139 7.40 -4.28 -2.14
CA ALA A 139 7.38 -5.35 -1.14
C ALA A 139 8.80 -5.60 -0.61
N GLU A 140 8.93 -5.67 0.71
CA GLU A 140 10.18 -6.07 1.39
C GLU A 140 10.37 -7.59 1.43
#